data_AF-A0A7S0M5S0-F1
#
_entry.id   AF-A0A7S0M5S0-F1
#
_cell.length_a   1.000
_cell.length_b   1.000
_cell.length_c   1.000
_cell.angle_alpha   90.00
_cell.angle_beta   90.00
_cell.angle_gamma   90.00
#
_symmetry.space_group_name_H-M   'P 1'
#
loop_
_entity.id
_entity.type
_entity.pdbx_description
1 polymer ?
#
loop_
_entity_poly.entity_id
_entity_poly.type
_entity_poly.pdbx_seq_one_letter_code
_entity_poly.pdbx_strand_id
1 'polypeptide(L)'
;KVCEDWFSRLRKSLVQTSLVAKAPFHVLEFSGRRISELCRILSKAPSREDVKKFKGELDSLVLSYLGALQEVRDSDAVDGFAAWAKTALKPISALKDCAGWIQALSLQCRGRLQEAEELYQKSFLSSSLYPEVYFFIVRNAARCCIETADWEKWQQWEKRFEDFASQDRLCGEENQYFALKRQLGDLFNDNLINATMNFDAGEILQAEE
;
A
#
# COMPACT_ATOMS: atom_id res chain seq x y z
N LYS A 1 21.70 -25.22 2.06
CA LYS A 1 22.50 -24.20 1.34
C LYS A 1 22.04 -23.98 -0.10
N VAL A 2 22.25 -24.91 -1.06
CA VAL A 2 21.85 -24.68 -2.47
C VAL A 2 20.35 -24.42 -2.63
N CYS A 3 19.50 -25.22 -1.99
CA CYS A 3 18.04 -25.03 -2.03
C CYS A 3 17.61 -23.70 -1.38
N GLU A 4 18.26 -23.30 -0.28
CA GLU A 4 17.93 -22.04 0.42
C GLU A 4 18.28 -20.81 -0.44
N ASP A 5 19.43 -20.83 -1.11
CA ASP A 5 19.84 -19.79 -2.06
C ASP A 5 18.90 -19.73 -3.27
N TRP A 6 18.44 -20.89 -3.76
CA TRP A 6 17.48 -20.96 -4.87
C TRP A 6 16.11 -20.39 -4.46
N PHE A 7 15.58 -20.80 -3.31
CA PHE A 7 14.33 -20.26 -2.78
C PHE A 7 14.44 -18.76 -2.47
N SER A 8 15.57 -18.29 -1.97
CA SER A 8 15.84 -16.87 -1.73
C SER A 8 15.66 -16.02 -3.00
N ARG A 9 16.16 -16.51 -4.15
CA ARG A 9 15.99 -15.85 -5.46
C ARG A 9 14.55 -15.88 -5.96
N LEU A 10 13.83 -16.98 -5.72
CA LEU A 10 12.45 -17.14 -6.18
C LEU A 10 11.43 -16.39 -5.33
N ARG A 11 11.74 -16.08 -4.06
CA ARG A 11 10.79 -15.44 -3.12
C ARG A 11 10.18 -14.16 -3.65
N LYS A 12 10.94 -13.31 -4.33
CA LYS A 12 10.38 -12.08 -4.95
C LYS A 12 9.32 -12.41 -6.00
N SER A 13 9.62 -13.36 -6.89
CA SER A 13 8.66 -13.80 -7.91
C SER A 13 7.43 -14.46 -7.26
N LEU A 14 7.61 -15.28 -6.22
CA LEU A 14 6.51 -15.89 -5.48
C LEU A 14 5.59 -14.87 -4.82
N VAL A 15 6.15 -13.78 -4.26
CA VAL A 15 5.36 -12.65 -3.75
C VAL A 15 4.51 -12.04 -4.86
N GLN A 16 5.10 -11.74 -6.03
CA GLN A 16 4.38 -11.15 -7.15
C GLN A 16 3.29 -12.07 -7.71
N THR A 17 3.60 -13.36 -7.88
CA THR A 17 2.61 -14.37 -8.30
C THR A 17 1.47 -14.47 -7.28
N SER A 18 1.78 -14.41 -5.99
CA SER A 18 0.75 -14.47 -4.92
C SER A 18 -0.12 -13.22 -4.88
N LEU A 19 0.44 -12.04 -5.18
CA LEU A 19 -0.33 -10.79 -5.34
C LEU A 19 -1.31 -10.90 -6.50
N VAL A 20 -0.85 -11.37 -7.67
CA VAL A 20 -1.71 -11.59 -8.85
C VAL A 20 -2.81 -12.62 -8.56
N ALA A 21 -2.47 -13.68 -7.85
CA ALA A 21 -3.40 -14.73 -7.44
C ALA A 21 -4.34 -14.32 -6.29
N LYS A 22 -4.22 -13.09 -5.77
CA LYS A 22 -5.00 -12.59 -4.61
C LYS A 22 -4.90 -13.52 -3.39
N ALA A 23 -3.70 -14.03 -3.11
CA ALA A 23 -3.42 -14.95 -2.01
C ALA A 23 -2.64 -14.24 -0.88
N PRO A 24 -3.29 -13.43 -0.02
CA PRO A 24 -2.60 -12.56 0.93
C PRO A 24 -1.75 -13.33 1.95
N PHE A 25 -2.17 -14.51 2.40
CA PHE A 25 -1.38 -15.33 3.33
C PHE A 25 -0.03 -15.79 2.75
N HIS A 26 0.01 -16.14 1.46
CA HIS A 26 1.26 -16.47 0.77
C HIS A 26 2.15 -15.24 0.59
N VAL A 27 1.55 -14.07 0.31
CA VAL A 27 2.29 -12.81 0.28
C VAL A 27 2.94 -12.55 1.63
N LEU A 28 2.20 -12.66 2.74
CA LEU A 28 2.73 -12.50 4.10
C LEU A 28 3.87 -13.47 4.41
N GLU A 29 3.69 -14.76 4.08
CA GLU A 29 4.71 -15.78 4.33
C GLU A 29 6.00 -15.50 3.55
N PHE A 30 5.90 -15.28 2.24
CA PHE A 30 7.08 -15.13 1.39
C PHE A 30 7.79 -13.79 1.62
N SER A 31 7.03 -12.70 1.76
CA SER A 31 7.60 -11.38 2.01
C SER A 31 8.18 -11.27 3.42
N GLY A 32 7.49 -11.78 4.46
CA GLY A 32 7.99 -11.79 5.83
C GLY A 32 9.31 -12.56 5.98
N ARG A 33 9.40 -13.76 5.37
CA ARG A 33 10.65 -14.55 5.35
C ARG A 33 11.78 -13.80 4.64
N ARG A 34 11.49 -13.16 3.50
CA ARG A 34 12.50 -12.43 2.73
C ARG A 34 12.96 -11.15 3.43
N ILE A 35 12.04 -10.41 4.06
CA ILE A 35 12.35 -9.23 4.88
C ILE A 35 13.30 -9.63 6.02
N SER A 36 12.99 -10.72 6.74
CA SER A 36 13.84 -11.23 7.82
C SER A 36 15.25 -11.61 7.33
N GLU A 37 15.34 -12.29 6.19
CA GLU A 37 16.62 -12.65 5.56
C GLU A 37 17.45 -11.41 5.19
N LEU A 38 16.83 -10.41 4.55
CA LEU A 38 17.47 -9.16 4.19
C LEU A 38 17.95 -8.40 5.43
N CYS A 39 17.13 -8.33 6.49
CA CYS A 39 17.54 -7.72 7.75
C CYS A 39 18.75 -8.41 8.36
N ARG A 40 18.81 -9.75 8.32
CA ARG A 40 19.95 -10.53 8.82
C ARG A 40 21.22 -10.35 7.99
N ILE A 41 21.09 -10.18 6.67
CA ILE A 41 22.22 -9.84 5.79
C ILE A 41 22.74 -8.45 6.17
N LEU A 42 21.82 -7.49 6.29
CA LEU A 42 22.16 -6.09 6.51
C LEU A 42 22.58 -5.78 7.95
N SER A 43 22.33 -6.66 8.93
CA SER A 43 22.80 -6.50 10.30
C SER A 43 24.29 -6.84 10.46
N LYS A 44 24.91 -7.55 9.51
CA LYS A 44 26.31 -8.03 9.59
C LYS A 44 27.28 -7.05 8.92
N ALA A 45 27.37 -5.82 9.43
CA ALA A 45 28.22 -4.75 8.90
C ALA A 45 27.98 -4.50 7.39
N PRO A 46 26.84 -3.91 7.03
CA PRO A 46 26.45 -3.77 5.63
C PRO A 46 27.40 -2.79 4.94
N SER A 47 27.93 -3.16 3.77
CA SER A 47 28.59 -2.18 2.92
C SER A 47 27.54 -1.15 2.44
N ARG A 48 27.97 0.08 2.11
CA ARG A 48 27.07 1.08 1.51
C ARG A 48 26.42 0.55 0.22
N GLU A 49 27.12 -0.31 -0.51
CA GLU A 49 26.66 -0.94 -1.74
C GLU A 49 25.57 -1.97 -1.49
N ASP A 50 25.69 -2.78 -0.43
CA ASP A 50 24.65 -3.74 -0.03
C ASP A 50 23.35 -3.04 0.36
N VAL A 51 23.44 -1.95 1.15
CA VAL A 51 22.27 -1.16 1.51
C VAL A 51 21.59 -0.61 0.26
N LYS A 52 22.37 -0.01 -0.67
CA LYS A 52 21.82 0.53 -1.92
C LYS A 52 21.18 -0.55 -2.79
N LYS A 53 21.78 -1.74 -2.85
CA LYS A 53 21.29 -2.88 -3.62
C LYS A 53 19.97 -3.42 -3.08
N PHE A 54 19.84 -3.58 -1.77
CA PHE A 54 18.67 -4.23 -1.17
C PHE A 54 17.56 -3.27 -0.76
N LYS A 55 17.82 -1.95 -0.70
CA LYS A 55 16.82 -0.96 -0.29
C LYS A 55 15.53 -1.04 -1.11
N GLY A 56 15.61 -0.98 -2.44
CA GLY A 56 14.43 -1.03 -3.29
C GLY A 56 13.66 -2.36 -3.21
N GLU A 57 14.38 -3.47 -3.02
CA GLU A 57 13.75 -4.77 -2.78
C GLU A 57 13.00 -4.80 -1.45
N LEU A 58 13.64 -4.33 -0.38
CA LEU A 58 13.07 -4.27 0.96
C LEU A 58 11.82 -3.37 0.98
N ASP A 59 11.90 -2.19 0.41
CA ASP A 59 10.81 -1.21 0.35
C ASP A 59 9.57 -1.83 -0.38
N SER A 60 9.80 -2.47 -1.53
CA SER A 60 8.74 -3.19 -2.28
C SER A 60 8.12 -4.36 -1.48
N LEU A 61 8.95 -5.14 -0.76
CA LEU A 61 8.48 -6.24 0.06
C LEU A 61 7.65 -5.76 1.26
N VAL A 62 8.06 -4.66 1.89
CA VAL A 62 7.31 -4.07 3.02
C VAL A 62 5.94 -3.58 2.57
N LEU A 63 5.85 -2.88 1.43
CA LEU A 63 4.57 -2.46 0.88
C LEU A 63 3.67 -3.65 0.53
N SER A 64 4.25 -4.73 -0.01
CA SER A 64 3.52 -5.97 -0.29
C SER A 64 3.01 -6.65 0.99
N TYR A 65 3.86 -6.72 2.02
CA TYR A 65 3.51 -7.30 3.32
C TYR A 65 2.39 -6.51 4.01
N LEU A 66 2.51 -5.18 4.09
CA LEU A 66 1.50 -4.31 4.67
C LEU A 66 0.19 -4.32 3.87
N GLY A 67 0.27 -4.35 2.54
CA GLY A 67 -0.92 -4.52 1.69
C GLY A 67 -1.62 -5.86 1.96
N ALA A 68 -0.88 -6.95 2.15
CA ALA A 68 -1.49 -8.23 2.49
C ALA A 68 -2.11 -8.25 3.90
N LEU A 69 -1.51 -7.56 4.88
CA LEU A 69 -2.10 -7.39 6.22
C LEU A 69 -3.43 -6.63 6.17
N GLN A 70 -3.52 -5.62 5.31
CA GLN A 70 -4.77 -4.90 5.08
C GLN A 70 -5.85 -5.81 4.48
N GLU A 71 -5.51 -6.63 3.49
CA GLU A 71 -6.48 -7.56 2.88
C GLU A 71 -7.04 -8.56 3.90
N VAL A 72 -6.24 -9.00 4.88
CA VAL A 72 -6.71 -9.85 5.98
C VAL A 72 -7.28 -9.08 7.17
N ARG A 73 -7.30 -7.74 7.11
CA ARG A 73 -7.77 -6.81 8.16
C ARG A 73 -7.10 -7.01 9.52
N ASP A 74 -5.81 -7.34 9.55
CA ASP A 74 -5.08 -7.56 10.80
C ASP A 74 -4.38 -6.26 11.27
N SER A 75 -5.09 -5.45 12.07
CA SER A 75 -4.53 -4.18 12.58
C SER A 75 -3.40 -4.39 13.58
N ASP A 76 -3.45 -5.46 14.35
CA ASP A 76 -2.48 -5.72 15.43
C ASP A 76 -1.13 -6.12 14.84
N ALA A 77 -1.14 -6.90 13.76
CA ALA A 77 0.06 -7.19 12.99
C ALA A 77 0.63 -5.92 12.32
N VAL A 78 -0.22 -5.00 11.83
CA VAL A 78 0.24 -3.72 11.27
C VAL A 78 0.95 -2.89 12.34
N ASP A 79 0.36 -2.76 13.53
CA ASP A 79 0.95 -1.99 14.64
C ASP A 79 2.24 -2.65 15.15
N GLY A 80 2.25 -3.99 15.27
CA GLY A 80 3.43 -4.77 15.62
C GLY A 80 4.55 -4.60 14.60
N PHE A 81 4.21 -4.63 13.30
CA PHE A 81 5.16 -4.36 12.22
C PHE A 81 5.72 -2.94 12.31
N ALA A 82 4.87 -1.93 12.54
CA ALA A 82 5.28 -0.54 12.67
C ALA A 82 6.28 -0.34 13.83
N ALA A 83 6.01 -0.96 14.98
CA ALA A 83 6.90 -0.93 16.13
C ALA A 83 8.24 -1.63 15.84
N TRP A 84 8.19 -2.81 15.22
CA TRP A 84 9.38 -3.56 14.81
C TRP A 84 10.23 -2.79 13.80
N ALA A 85 9.61 -2.23 12.75
CA ALA A 85 10.30 -1.51 11.68
C ALA A 85 11.10 -0.30 12.19
N LYS A 86 10.58 0.42 13.20
CA LYS A 86 11.29 1.53 13.87
C LYS A 86 12.62 1.11 14.51
N THR A 87 12.76 -0.16 14.87
CA THR A 87 13.99 -0.71 15.47
C THR A 87 14.87 -1.40 14.45
N ALA A 88 14.29 -2.28 13.62
CA ALA A 88 15.01 -3.15 12.71
C ALA A 88 15.38 -2.48 11.37
N LEU A 89 14.53 -1.58 10.86
CA LEU A 89 14.68 -0.99 9.52
C LEU A 89 15.24 0.44 9.53
N LYS A 90 15.30 1.08 10.70
CA LYS A 90 15.84 2.44 10.90
C LYS A 90 17.18 2.72 10.21
N PRO A 91 18.15 1.79 10.12
CA PRO A 91 19.44 2.09 9.47
C PRO A 91 19.40 1.99 7.94
N ILE A 92 18.36 1.38 7.34
CA ILE A 92 18.43 0.79 6.00
C ILE A 92 17.37 1.35 5.05
N SER A 93 16.16 1.62 5.56
CA SER A 93 15.01 1.93 4.72
C SER A 93 14.63 3.41 4.77
N ALA A 94 14.01 3.89 3.67
CA ALA A 94 13.29 5.16 3.63
C ALA A 94 12.06 5.17 4.56
N LEU A 95 11.77 4.05 5.23
CA LEU A 95 10.69 3.91 6.20
C LEU A 95 10.83 4.80 7.47
N LYS A 96 11.87 5.64 7.54
CA LYS A 96 12.17 6.51 8.70
C LYS A 96 11.02 7.44 9.09
N ASP A 97 10.21 7.88 8.12
CA ASP A 97 9.10 8.81 8.34
C ASP A 97 7.71 8.14 8.24
N CYS A 98 7.66 6.81 8.32
CA CYS A 98 6.46 6.04 7.96
C CYS A 98 5.44 5.86 9.08
N ALA A 99 5.61 6.56 10.21
CA ALA A 99 4.68 6.46 11.31
C ALA A 99 3.25 6.87 10.92
N GLY A 100 3.10 7.93 10.11
CA GLY A 100 1.79 8.47 9.77
C GLY A 100 0.94 7.53 8.91
N TRP A 101 1.44 7.11 7.75
CA TRP A 101 0.63 6.32 6.81
C TRP A 101 0.50 4.84 7.22
N ILE A 102 1.45 4.28 7.97
CA ILE A 102 1.29 2.93 8.55
C ILE A 102 0.22 2.96 9.65
N GLN A 103 0.19 4.02 10.46
CA GLN A 103 -0.89 4.22 11.43
C GLN A 103 -2.24 4.41 10.72
N ALA A 104 -2.28 5.12 9.60
CA ALA A 104 -3.50 5.24 8.78
C ALA A 104 -3.99 3.87 8.29
N LEU A 105 -3.06 3.01 7.84
CA LEU A 105 -3.39 1.63 7.44
C LEU A 105 -3.96 0.81 8.61
N SER A 106 -3.40 0.97 9.80
CA SER A 106 -3.90 0.32 11.01
C SER A 106 -5.34 0.78 11.35
N LEU A 107 -5.61 2.09 11.27
CA LEU A 107 -6.97 2.63 11.43
C LEU A 107 -7.92 2.08 10.36
N GLN A 108 -7.47 1.97 9.12
CA GLN A 108 -8.25 1.39 8.03
C GLN A 108 -8.59 -0.08 8.30
N CYS A 109 -7.63 -0.89 8.76
CA CYS A 109 -7.87 -2.29 9.14
C CYS A 109 -8.92 -2.42 10.26
N ARG A 110 -9.02 -1.42 11.14
CA ARG A 110 -10.02 -1.33 12.22
C ARG A 110 -11.38 -0.82 11.74
N GLY A 111 -11.53 -0.50 10.46
CA GLY A 111 -12.76 0.08 9.91
C GLY A 111 -12.97 1.57 10.24
N ARG A 112 -11.95 2.26 10.79
CA ARG A 112 -12.01 3.70 11.08
C ARG A 112 -11.60 4.51 9.85
N LEU A 113 -12.41 4.39 8.80
CA LEU A 113 -12.06 4.80 7.44
C LEU A 113 -11.87 6.32 7.30
N GLN A 114 -12.72 7.14 7.93
CA GLN A 114 -12.60 8.60 7.87
C GLN A 114 -11.30 9.08 8.54
N GLU A 115 -10.96 8.54 9.70
CA GLU A 115 -9.73 8.90 10.41
C GLU A 115 -8.47 8.41 9.68
N ALA A 116 -8.56 7.22 9.07
CA ALA A 116 -7.49 6.70 8.22
C ALA A 116 -7.24 7.63 7.02
N GLU A 117 -8.29 8.06 6.34
CA GLU A 117 -8.23 8.99 5.20
C GLU A 117 -7.57 10.33 5.58
N GLU A 118 -7.99 10.96 6.68
CA GLU A 118 -7.39 12.20 7.16
C GLU A 118 -5.88 12.04 7.46
N LEU A 119 -5.50 10.89 8.00
CA LEU A 119 -4.11 10.61 8.32
C LEU A 119 -3.28 10.27 7.07
N TYR A 120 -3.88 9.62 6.07
CA TYR A 120 -3.30 9.49 4.74
C TYR A 120 -3.07 10.85 4.09
N GLN A 121 -4.03 11.77 4.20
CA GLN A 121 -3.90 13.13 3.68
C GLN A 121 -2.73 13.88 4.32
N LYS A 122 -2.62 13.83 5.65
CA LYS A 122 -1.50 14.43 6.38
C LYS A 122 -0.16 13.82 5.95
N SER A 123 -0.14 12.51 5.74
CA SER A 123 1.08 11.79 5.36
C SER A 123 1.49 12.08 3.91
N PHE A 124 0.53 12.22 3.00
CA PHE A 124 0.75 12.52 1.59
C PHE A 124 1.50 13.85 1.39
N LEU A 125 1.31 14.82 2.28
CA LEU A 125 2.00 16.12 2.21
C LEU A 125 3.46 16.07 2.70
N SER A 126 3.94 14.93 3.19
CA SER A 126 5.32 14.78 3.66
C SER A 126 6.31 14.74 2.49
N SER A 127 7.33 15.60 2.52
CA SER A 127 8.36 15.73 1.47
C SER A 127 9.34 14.55 1.39
N SER A 128 9.28 13.60 2.31
CA SER A 128 10.23 12.49 2.43
C SER A 128 9.73 11.15 1.86
N LEU A 129 8.52 11.12 1.31
CA LEU A 129 7.99 9.91 0.69
C LEU A 129 8.63 9.67 -0.68
N TYR A 130 8.77 8.39 -1.03
CA TYR A 130 9.21 7.94 -2.34
C TYR A 130 7.99 7.43 -3.15
N PRO A 131 8.07 7.36 -4.49
CA PRO A 131 6.90 7.20 -5.36
C PRO A 131 5.96 6.05 -5.01
N GLU A 132 6.50 4.86 -4.72
CA GLU A 132 5.69 3.69 -4.40
C GLU A 132 4.86 3.86 -3.12
N VAL A 133 5.34 4.65 -2.15
CA VAL A 133 4.56 4.99 -0.94
C VAL A 133 3.47 6.00 -1.26
N TYR A 134 3.72 6.98 -2.14
CA TYR A 134 2.67 7.89 -2.59
C TYR A 134 1.54 7.11 -3.24
N PHE A 135 1.87 6.21 -4.18
CA PHE A 135 0.88 5.37 -4.84
C PHE A 135 0.13 4.47 -3.84
N PHE A 136 0.83 3.92 -2.85
CA PHE A 136 0.20 3.15 -1.77
C PHE A 136 -0.78 4.00 -0.95
N ILE A 137 -0.40 5.22 -0.56
CA ILE A 137 -1.25 6.13 0.21
C ILE A 137 -2.49 6.52 -0.60
N VAL A 138 -2.32 6.95 -1.84
CA VAL A 138 -3.42 7.40 -2.70
C VAL A 138 -4.41 6.27 -2.95
N ARG A 139 -3.91 5.05 -3.24
CA ARG A 139 -4.76 3.87 -3.41
C ARG A 139 -5.58 3.54 -2.16
N ASN A 140 -4.97 3.64 -0.97
CA ASN A 140 -5.67 3.32 0.27
C ASN A 140 -6.63 4.42 0.70
N ALA A 141 -6.28 5.68 0.51
CA ALA A 141 -7.19 6.82 0.71
C ALA A 141 -8.41 6.72 -0.22
N ALA A 142 -8.18 6.41 -1.50
CA ALA A 142 -9.25 6.13 -2.47
C ALA A 142 -10.19 5.04 -1.97
N ARG A 143 -9.64 3.90 -1.50
CA ARG A 143 -10.42 2.81 -0.94
C ARG A 143 -11.25 3.25 0.28
N CYS A 144 -10.69 4.06 1.18
CA CYS A 144 -11.45 4.63 2.28
C CYS A 144 -12.63 5.46 1.77
N CYS A 145 -12.42 6.38 0.82
CA CYS A 145 -13.49 7.21 0.26
C CYS A 145 -14.56 6.38 -0.45
N ILE A 146 -14.18 5.34 -1.21
CA ILE A 146 -15.12 4.41 -1.87
C ILE A 146 -15.96 3.70 -0.81
N GLU A 147 -15.32 3.11 0.20
CA GLU A 147 -16.00 2.33 1.23
C GLU A 147 -16.93 3.21 2.10
N THR A 148 -16.67 4.52 2.21
CA THR A 148 -17.56 5.48 2.87
C THR A 148 -18.53 6.20 1.93
N ALA A 149 -18.51 5.91 0.62
CA ALA A 149 -19.24 6.62 -0.43
C ALA A 149 -19.05 8.15 -0.41
N ASP A 150 -17.86 8.63 -0.03
CA ASP A 150 -17.52 10.05 0.05
C ASP A 150 -16.86 10.52 -1.26
N TRP A 151 -17.71 10.77 -2.27
CA TRP A 151 -17.27 11.14 -3.62
C TRP A 151 -16.64 12.52 -3.70
N GLU A 152 -17.10 13.46 -2.88
CA GLU A 152 -16.55 14.81 -2.84
C GLU A 152 -15.09 14.78 -2.34
N LYS A 153 -14.82 14.03 -1.27
CA LYS A 153 -13.44 13.83 -0.81
C LYS A 153 -12.57 13.16 -1.86
N TRP A 154 -13.09 12.17 -2.59
CA TRP A 154 -12.31 11.55 -3.66
C TRP A 154 -11.94 12.54 -4.76
N GLN A 155 -12.86 13.38 -5.22
CA GLN A 155 -12.55 14.42 -6.22
C GLN A 155 -11.47 15.38 -5.72
N GLN A 156 -11.48 15.72 -4.43
CA GLN A 156 -10.40 16.51 -3.83
C GLN A 156 -9.05 15.79 -3.85
N TRP A 157 -9.03 14.47 -3.60
CA TRP A 157 -7.84 13.64 -3.71
C TRP A 157 -7.30 13.56 -5.13
N GLU A 158 -8.18 13.35 -6.11
CA GLU A 158 -7.81 13.30 -7.53
C GLU A 158 -7.13 14.61 -7.95
N LYS A 159 -7.75 15.76 -7.66
CA LYS A 159 -7.17 17.07 -7.96
C LYS A 159 -5.80 17.27 -7.28
N ARG A 160 -5.68 16.95 -6.00
CA ARG A 160 -4.40 17.06 -5.27
C ARG A 160 -3.30 16.19 -5.87
N PHE A 161 -3.68 14.99 -6.33
CA PHE A 161 -2.73 14.06 -6.93
C PHE A 161 -2.29 14.53 -8.32
N GLU A 162 -3.19 15.10 -9.12
CA GLU A 162 -2.86 15.76 -10.40
C GLU A 162 -1.92 16.96 -10.19
N ASP A 163 -2.21 17.81 -9.21
CA ASP A 163 -1.37 18.95 -8.84
C ASP A 163 0.02 18.47 -8.38
N PHE A 164 0.10 17.34 -7.66
CA PHE A 164 1.37 16.75 -7.25
C PHE A 164 2.16 16.16 -8.43
N ALA A 165 1.48 15.43 -9.34
CA ALA A 165 2.10 14.79 -10.49
C ALA A 165 2.63 15.82 -11.51
N SER A 166 1.93 16.95 -11.68
CA SER A 166 2.33 18.04 -12.58
C SER A 166 3.52 18.86 -12.06
N GLN A 167 3.88 18.77 -10.79
CA GLN A 167 5.02 19.49 -10.18
C GLN A 167 6.40 18.82 -10.41
N ASP A 168 6.52 17.91 -11.38
CA ASP A 168 7.79 17.30 -11.82
C ASP A 168 8.56 16.49 -10.75
N ARG A 169 7.93 16.22 -9.59
CA ARG A 169 8.52 15.38 -8.52
C ARG A 169 8.54 13.89 -8.85
N LEU A 170 7.89 13.49 -9.95
CA LEU A 170 7.80 12.12 -10.45
C LEU A 170 8.46 11.96 -11.84
N CYS A 171 9.32 12.90 -12.25
CA CYS A 171 9.95 12.91 -13.58
C CYS A 171 10.68 11.58 -13.86
N GLY A 172 10.12 10.76 -14.76
CA GLY A 172 10.59 9.38 -15.07
C GLY A 172 9.58 8.26 -14.77
N GLU A 173 8.50 8.55 -14.02
CA GLU A 173 7.46 7.59 -13.64
C GLU A 173 6.06 7.92 -14.18
N GLU A 174 5.96 8.77 -15.20
CA GLU A 174 4.70 9.14 -15.85
C GLU A 174 3.81 7.93 -16.18
N ASN A 175 4.42 6.82 -16.61
CA ASN A 175 3.70 5.57 -16.90
C ASN A 175 3.03 4.95 -15.66
N GLN A 176 3.64 5.04 -14.47
CA GLN A 176 3.04 4.54 -13.23
C GLN A 176 1.90 5.43 -12.75
N TYR A 177 2.04 6.75 -12.93
CA TYR A 177 0.97 7.72 -12.67
C TYR A 177 -0.28 7.45 -13.51
N PHE A 178 -0.14 7.36 -14.83
CA PHE A 178 -1.29 7.09 -15.71
C PHE A 178 -1.90 5.72 -15.44
N ALA A 179 -1.08 4.71 -15.12
CA ALA A 179 -1.57 3.40 -14.75
C ALA A 179 -2.38 3.42 -13.44
N LEU A 180 -1.88 4.07 -12.38
CA LEU A 180 -2.62 4.18 -11.13
C LEU A 180 -3.90 5.01 -11.31
N LYS A 181 -3.82 6.16 -11.98
CA LYS A 181 -4.99 7.00 -12.24
C LYS A 181 -6.08 6.22 -12.99
N ARG A 182 -5.70 5.43 -14.00
CA ARG A 182 -6.62 4.56 -14.73
C ARG A 182 -7.23 3.50 -13.83
N GLN A 183 -6.40 2.77 -13.06
CA GLN A 183 -6.87 1.74 -12.13
C GLN A 183 -7.84 2.28 -11.09
N LEU A 184 -7.56 3.46 -10.53
CA LEU A 184 -8.45 4.12 -9.58
C LEU A 184 -9.73 4.55 -10.29
N GLY A 185 -9.65 5.20 -11.46
CA GLY A 185 -10.81 5.55 -12.26
C GLY A 185 -11.73 4.36 -12.57
N ASP A 186 -11.16 3.22 -12.96
CA ASP A 186 -11.90 1.98 -13.21
C ASP A 186 -12.58 1.48 -11.91
N LEU A 187 -11.86 1.45 -10.78
CA LEU A 187 -12.40 1.09 -9.46
C LEU A 187 -13.57 1.98 -9.02
N PHE A 188 -13.50 3.29 -9.28
CA PHE A 188 -14.59 4.21 -8.96
C PHE A 188 -15.79 4.02 -9.88
N ASN A 189 -15.57 3.83 -11.18
CA ASN A 189 -16.65 3.58 -12.14
C ASN A 189 -17.40 2.29 -11.82
N ASP A 190 -16.69 1.22 -11.49
CA ASP A 190 -17.30 -0.06 -11.11
C ASP A 190 -18.17 0.08 -9.85
N ASN A 191 -17.69 0.81 -8.84
CA ASN A 191 -18.46 1.04 -7.61
C ASN A 191 -19.64 1.98 -7.81
N LEU A 192 -19.52 3.00 -8.68
CA LEU A 192 -20.63 3.87 -9.04
C LEU A 192 -21.72 3.07 -9.77
N ILE A 193 -21.35 2.22 -10.73
CA ILE A 193 -22.28 1.34 -11.44
C ILE A 193 -22.99 0.41 -10.46
N ASN A 194 -22.25 -0.22 -9.55
CA ASN A 194 -22.82 -1.11 -8.54
C ASN A 194 -23.74 -0.37 -7.55
N ALA A 195 -23.39 0.84 -7.14
CA ALA A 195 -24.22 1.67 -6.27
C ALA A 195 -25.54 2.07 -6.96
N THR A 196 -25.49 2.45 -8.24
CA THR A 196 -26.67 2.77 -9.05
C THR A 196 -27.56 1.55 -9.27
N MET A 197 -26.99 0.38 -9.58
CA MET A 197 -27.75 -0.87 -9.74
C MET A 197 -28.44 -1.32 -8.45
N ASN A 198 -27.80 -1.12 -7.29
CA ASN A 198 -28.40 -1.43 -5.98
C ASN A 198 -29.52 -0.45 -5.62
N PHE A 199 -29.43 0.80 -6.06
CA PHE A 199 -30.48 1.79 -5.90
C PHE A 199 -31.72 1.42 -6.74
N ASP A 200 -31.52 1.08 -8.01
CA ASP A 200 -32.60 0.64 -8.90
C ASP A 200 -33.29 -0.65 -8.41
N ALA A 201 -32.53 -1.60 -7.84
CA ALA A 201 -33.10 -2.82 -7.26
C ALA A 201 -33.90 -2.56 -5.96
N GLY A 202 -33.49 -1.58 -5.16
CA GLY A 202 -34.20 -1.16 -3.95
C GLY A 202 -35.51 -0.43 -4.27
N GLU A 203 -35.55 0.38 -5.32
CA GLU A 203 -36.77 1.04 -5.78
C GLU A 203 -37.78 0.05 -6.38
N ILE A 204 -37.31 -0.98 -7.09
CA ILE A 204 -38.20 -2.06 -7.59
C ILE A 204 -38.84 -2.82 -6.43
N LEU A 205 -38.09 -3.13 -5.38
CA LEU A 205 -38.62 -3.84 -4.20
C LEU A 205 -39.58 -2.99 -3.36
N GLN A 206 -39.41 -1.65 -3.33
CA GLN A 206 -40.35 -0.74 -2.66
C GLN A 206 -41.59 -0.43 -3.49
N ALA A 207 -41.57 -0.64 -4.81
CA ALA A 207 -42.72 -0.49 -5.69
C ALA A 207 -43.63 -1.75 -5.72
N GLU A 208 -43.20 -2.86 -5.12
CA GLU A 208 -43.93 -4.13 -5.04
C GLU A 208 -44.61 -4.38 -3.66
N GLU A 209 -44.53 -3.43 -2.71
CA GLU A 209 -45.31 -3.41 -1.45
C GLU A 209 -46.49 -2.41 -1.52
#